data_AF-A0A5M3M6S7-F1
#
_entry.id   AF-A0A5M3M6S7-F1
#
_cell.length_a   1.000
_cell.length_b   1.000
_cell.length_c   1.000
_cell.angle_alpha   90.00
_cell.angle_beta   90.00
_cell.angle_gamma   90.00
#
_symmetry.space_group_name_H-M   'P 1'
#
loop_
_entity.id
_entity.type
_entity.pdbx_description
1 polymer ?
#
loop_
_entity_poly.entity_id
_entity_poly.type
_entity_poly.pdbx_seq_one_letter_code
_entity_poly.pdbx_strand_id
1 'polypeptide(L)'
;MTSSVQVTTLDHPYSAPHPACQAKAPFDDPEAEIILRSSDNVEFRVFKLFLAFSSSIFRDMLSLPQPSDDPQTVDLTESSTVLRLFLLCCYPVTCLPTYPFQPSDIADVAEAAQKYDAPSVTTYLRQIILSPHNLQNKSVAAFAVCDRFQWREEAKKAAFHTLKHRLPTATGKRTQRAQQWFLESNAIPEALFIQLTDYHSRCGTAASNVGKELRWAISFPTKRPRHQCERVSVPRYSGFNTGGSITLPEWFADFVKETSELFAGDPDVQSVLADHRVSDALLIAGADCSGCRSAAPVFMQNNFVPQYRSRVEKALEEVELYT
;
A
#
# COMPACT_ATOMS: atom_id res chain seq x y z
N MET A 1 -52.05 21.51 -55.53
CA MET A 1 -51.21 20.30 -55.50
C MET A 1 -50.41 20.34 -54.21
N THR A 2 -50.87 19.58 -53.22
CA THR A 2 -50.36 19.52 -51.85
C THR A 2 -49.01 18.80 -51.82
N SER A 3 -47.99 19.44 -51.26
CA SER A 3 -46.68 18.83 -51.01
C SER A 3 -46.75 18.05 -49.70
N SER A 4 -46.67 16.72 -49.78
CA SER A 4 -46.62 15.83 -48.62
C SER A 4 -45.16 15.57 -48.25
N VAL A 5 -44.77 16.04 -47.06
CA VAL A 5 -43.50 15.70 -46.41
C VAL A 5 -43.61 14.28 -45.84
N GLN A 6 -42.77 13.35 -46.31
CA GLN A 6 -42.58 12.06 -45.65
C GLN A 6 -41.44 12.20 -44.63
N VAL A 7 -41.78 12.10 -43.35
CA VAL A 7 -40.82 11.94 -42.25
C VAL A 7 -40.49 10.45 -42.16
N THR A 8 -39.29 10.06 -42.58
CA THR A 8 -38.75 8.72 -42.30
C THR A 8 -38.17 8.73 -40.89
N THR A 9 -38.91 8.16 -39.94
CA THR A 9 -38.37 7.76 -38.64
C THR A 9 -37.38 6.61 -38.86
N LEU A 10 -36.10 6.84 -38.56
CA LEU A 10 -35.10 5.79 -38.51
C LEU A 10 -35.35 4.97 -37.23
N ASP A 11 -36.06 3.85 -37.37
CA ASP A 11 -36.17 2.84 -36.33
C ASP A 11 -34.77 2.31 -36.00
N HIS A 12 -34.24 2.73 -34.84
CA HIS A 12 -33.14 2.03 -34.20
C HIS A 12 -33.61 0.62 -33.87
N PRO A 13 -32.90 -0.45 -34.28
CA PRO A 13 -33.28 -1.80 -33.91
C PRO A 13 -33.16 -1.94 -32.39
N TYR A 14 -34.32 -2.06 -31.75
CA TYR A 14 -34.46 -2.52 -30.38
C TYR A 14 -33.78 -3.89 -30.29
N SER A 15 -32.55 -3.90 -29.80
CA SER A 15 -31.85 -5.15 -29.50
C SER A 15 -32.66 -5.84 -28.40
N ALA A 16 -33.17 -7.03 -28.72
CA ALA A 16 -33.88 -7.85 -27.75
C ALA A 16 -33.01 -8.04 -26.50
N PRO A 17 -33.55 -7.92 -25.28
CA PRO A 17 -32.79 -8.15 -24.07
C PRO A 17 -32.19 -9.56 -24.13
N HIS A 18 -30.86 -9.64 -24.02
CA HIS A 18 -30.19 -10.92 -23.82
C HIS A 18 -30.82 -11.63 -22.61
N PRO A 19 -31.06 -12.95 -22.67
CA PRO A 19 -31.61 -13.67 -21.54
C PRO A 19 -30.72 -13.45 -20.32
N ALA A 20 -31.30 -12.96 -19.23
CA ALA A 20 -30.56 -12.64 -18.02
C ALA A 20 -29.78 -13.87 -17.53
N CYS A 21 -28.51 -13.69 -17.23
CA CYS A 21 -27.66 -14.76 -16.71
C CYS A 21 -27.76 -14.77 -15.19
N GLN A 22 -28.07 -15.90 -14.56
CA GLN A 22 -28.11 -15.96 -13.11
C GLN A 22 -26.70 -15.93 -12.51
N ALA A 23 -26.54 -15.16 -11.43
CA ALA A 23 -25.32 -15.16 -10.64
C ALA A 23 -25.09 -16.55 -10.02
N LYS A 24 -23.82 -16.85 -9.70
CA LYS A 24 -23.46 -18.08 -8.97
C LYS A 24 -23.59 -17.85 -7.46
N ALA A 25 -23.59 -18.95 -6.71
CA ALA A 25 -23.49 -18.96 -5.25
C ALA A 25 -22.54 -17.88 -4.68
N PRO A 26 -22.94 -17.20 -3.58
CA PRO A 26 -24.16 -17.42 -2.80
C PRO A 26 -25.42 -16.68 -3.32
N PHE A 27 -25.40 -16.16 -4.55
CA PHE A 27 -26.47 -15.29 -5.08
C PHE A 27 -27.42 -16.00 -6.06
N ASP A 28 -27.54 -17.32 -5.93
CA ASP A 28 -28.43 -18.21 -6.70
C ASP A 28 -29.53 -18.86 -5.82
N ASP A 29 -29.66 -18.42 -4.56
CA ASP A 29 -30.60 -19.03 -3.61
C ASP A 29 -32.07 -18.74 -3.97
N PRO A 30 -32.92 -19.76 -4.19
CA PRO A 30 -34.32 -19.57 -4.52
C PRO A 30 -35.16 -18.94 -3.39
N GLU A 31 -34.72 -19.00 -2.13
CA GLU A 31 -35.42 -18.42 -0.98
C GLU A 31 -35.18 -16.91 -0.81
N ALA A 32 -34.29 -16.31 -1.60
CA ALA A 32 -34.01 -14.88 -1.57
C ALA A 32 -35.23 -14.03 -1.98
N GLU A 33 -35.47 -12.91 -1.28
CA GLU A 33 -36.70 -12.12 -1.44
C GLU A 33 -36.62 -11.00 -2.50
N ILE A 34 -35.45 -10.77 -3.11
CA ILE A 34 -35.27 -9.72 -4.13
C ILE A 34 -34.18 -10.11 -5.14
N ILE A 35 -34.39 -9.72 -6.39
CA ILE A 35 -33.43 -9.85 -7.48
C ILE A 35 -32.83 -8.48 -7.77
N LEU A 36 -31.50 -8.37 -7.68
CA LEU A 36 -30.77 -7.21 -8.19
C LEU A 36 -30.20 -7.56 -9.56
N ARG A 37 -30.51 -6.78 -10.58
CA ARG A 37 -30.01 -6.98 -11.94
C ARG A 37 -28.93 -5.95 -12.26
N SER A 38 -27.74 -6.43 -12.62
CA SER A 38 -26.61 -5.59 -13.02
C SER A 38 -26.81 -4.98 -14.41
N SER A 39 -25.98 -3.99 -14.77
CA SER A 39 -26.04 -3.32 -16.08
C SER A 39 -25.68 -4.22 -17.26
N ASP A 40 -24.99 -5.32 -17.01
CA ASP A 40 -24.68 -6.41 -17.95
C ASP A 40 -25.67 -7.59 -17.84
N ASN A 41 -26.86 -7.36 -17.29
CA ASN A 41 -28.00 -8.30 -17.21
C ASN A 41 -27.69 -9.60 -16.44
N VAL A 42 -26.88 -9.53 -15.38
CA VAL A 42 -26.71 -10.63 -14.44
C VAL A 42 -27.64 -10.43 -13.25
N GLU A 43 -28.40 -11.47 -12.92
CA GLU A 43 -29.39 -11.45 -11.84
C GLU A 43 -28.81 -12.06 -10.56
N PHE A 44 -28.81 -11.27 -9.49
CA PHE A 44 -28.36 -11.66 -8.16
C PHE A 44 -29.57 -11.83 -7.24
N ARG A 45 -29.82 -13.05 -6.80
CA ARG A 45 -30.81 -13.35 -5.77
C ARG A 45 -30.20 -13.02 -4.41
N VAL A 46 -30.81 -12.08 -3.69
CA VAL A 46 -30.26 -11.59 -2.42
C VAL A 46 -31.30 -11.52 -1.31
N PHE A 47 -30.88 -11.81 -0.08
CA PHE A 47 -31.70 -11.61 1.11
C PHE A 47 -31.75 -10.13 1.50
N LYS A 48 -32.95 -9.60 1.70
CA LYS A 48 -33.19 -8.19 2.04
C LYS A 48 -32.47 -7.77 3.32
N LEU A 49 -32.37 -8.69 4.29
CA LEU A 49 -31.74 -8.45 5.59
C LEU A 49 -30.29 -7.95 5.47
N PHE A 50 -29.45 -8.66 4.71
CA PHE A 50 -28.03 -8.28 4.57
C PHE A 50 -27.89 -6.94 3.84
N LEU A 51 -28.69 -6.74 2.79
CA LEU A 51 -28.65 -5.51 2.01
C LEU A 51 -29.09 -4.29 2.82
N ALA A 52 -30.21 -4.39 3.54
CA ALA A 52 -30.74 -3.33 4.39
C ALA A 52 -29.83 -3.03 5.59
N PHE A 53 -29.19 -4.04 6.16
CA PHE A 53 -28.23 -3.84 7.26
C PHE A 53 -26.99 -3.08 6.78
N SER A 54 -26.49 -3.41 5.59
CA SER A 54 -25.27 -2.82 5.06
C SER A 54 -25.44 -1.43 4.44
N SER A 55 -26.63 -1.09 3.92
CA SER A 55 -26.90 0.15 3.19
C SER A 55 -28.19 0.83 3.65
N SER A 56 -28.13 2.13 3.92
CA SER A 56 -29.30 2.94 4.26
C SER A 56 -30.22 3.14 3.03
N ILE A 57 -29.66 3.38 1.85
CA ILE A 57 -30.42 3.58 0.60
C ILE A 57 -31.24 2.33 0.27
N PHE A 58 -30.65 1.14 0.38
CA PHE A 58 -31.41 -0.08 0.15
C PHE A 58 -32.44 -0.32 1.25
N ARG A 59 -32.15 -0.01 2.52
CA ARG A 59 -33.14 -0.09 3.59
C ARG A 59 -34.36 0.78 3.33
N ASP A 60 -34.14 2.02 2.92
CA ASP A 60 -35.22 2.97 2.60
C ASP A 60 -35.99 2.50 1.37
N MET A 61 -35.31 2.09 0.30
CA MET A 61 -35.93 1.53 -0.91
C MET A 61 -36.81 0.30 -0.61
N LEU A 62 -36.33 -0.59 0.26
CA LEU A 62 -37.04 -1.82 0.65
C LEU A 62 -38.23 -1.54 1.59
N SER A 63 -38.26 -0.39 2.25
CA SER A 63 -39.37 0.02 3.14
C SER A 63 -40.59 0.57 2.39
N LEU A 64 -40.43 0.95 1.11
CA LEU A 64 -41.49 1.51 0.29
C LEU A 64 -42.48 0.41 -0.16
N PRO A 65 -43.77 0.71 -0.30
CA PRO A 65 -44.74 -0.23 -0.88
C PRO A 65 -44.34 -0.57 -2.32
N GLN A 66 -44.15 -1.85 -2.61
CA GLN A 66 -43.77 -2.33 -3.95
C GLN A 66 -45.00 -2.84 -4.71
N PRO A 67 -45.05 -2.67 -6.05
CA PRO A 67 -46.03 -3.36 -6.88
C PRO A 67 -45.86 -4.88 -6.76
N SER A 68 -46.95 -5.61 -7.05
CA SER A 68 -47.13 -7.05 -6.79
C SER A 68 -46.27 -8.03 -7.61
N ASP A 69 -45.15 -7.59 -8.17
CA ASP A 69 -44.23 -8.48 -8.89
C ASP A 69 -43.34 -9.21 -7.88
N ASP A 70 -43.60 -10.50 -7.71
CA ASP A 70 -42.86 -11.38 -6.80
C ASP A 70 -42.08 -12.45 -7.61
N PRO A 71 -40.74 -12.52 -7.51
CA PRO A 71 -39.85 -11.65 -6.72
C PRO A 71 -39.60 -10.28 -7.37
N GLN A 72 -39.51 -9.26 -6.52
CA GLN A 72 -39.17 -7.90 -6.93
C GLN A 72 -37.81 -7.88 -7.63
N THR A 73 -37.74 -7.26 -8.81
CA THR A 73 -36.48 -7.06 -9.55
C THR A 73 -36.09 -5.59 -9.56
N VAL A 74 -34.85 -5.26 -9.21
CA VAL A 74 -34.31 -3.89 -9.20
C VAL A 74 -33.11 -3.80 -10.13
N ASP A 75 -33.21 -2.93 -11.13
CA ASP A 75 -32.14 -2.63 -12.07
C ASP A 75 -31.11 -1.68 -11.46
N LEU A 76 -29.83 -2.07 -11.54
CA LEU A 76 -28.68 -1.30 -11.06
C LEU A 76 -27.73 -0.97 -12.22
N THR A 77 -26.91 0.07 -12.04
CA THR A 77 -25.98 0.55 -13.07
C THR A 77 -24.63 -0.15 -13.04
N GLU A 78 -24.35 -0.83 -11.94
CA GLU A 78 -23.11 -1.51 -11.61
C GLU A 78 -22.99 -2.76 -12.46
N SER A 79 -21.77 -3.05 -12.95
CA SER A 79 -21.51 -4.31 -13.63
C SER A 79 -21.66 -5.49 -12.67
N SER A 80 -21.86 -6.68 -13.21
CA SER A 80 -21.95 -7.91 -12.42
C SER A 80 -20.73 -8.12 -11.52
N THR A 81 -19.54 -7.70 -11.96
CA THR A 81 -18.30 -7.83 -11.17
C THR A 81 -18.34 -6.96 -9.93
N VAL A 82 -18.64 -5.67 -10.09
CA VAL A 82 -18.72 -4.71 -8.96
C VAL A 82 -19.85 -5.09 -8.01
N LEU A 83 -21.02 -5.38 -8.57
CA LEU A 83 -22.20 -5.74 -7.78
C LEU A 83 -21.95 -7.02 -6.98
N ARG A 84 -21.31 -8.03 -7.57
CA ARG A 84 -20.95 -9.27 -6.87
C ARG A 84 -20.05 -9.00 -5.67
N LEU A 85 -18.98 -8.22 -5.87
CA LEU A 85 -18.02 -7.93 -4.80
C LEU A 85 -18.63 -7.06 -3.70
N PHE A 86 -19.44 -6.07 -4.06
CA PHE A 86 -20.23 -5.27 -3.13
C PHE A 86 -21.13 -6.16 -2.25
N LEU A 87 -21.91 -7.04 -2.87
CA LEU A 87 -22.80 -7.96 -2.15
C LEU A 87 -22.04 -8.92 -1.26
N LEU A 88 -20.87 -9.42 -1.69
CA LEU A 88 -20.03 -10.27 -0.85
C LEU A 88 -19.56 -9.55 0.42
N CYS A 89 -19.35 -8.23 0.37
CA CYS A 89 -19.04 -7.43 1.56
C CYS A 89 -20.25 -7.24 2.50
N CYS A 90 -21.47 -7.37 1.99
CA CYS A 90 -22.70 -7.32 2.80
C CYS A 90 -23.03 -8.66 3.48
N TYR A 91 -22.47 -9.75 2.99
CA TYR A 91 -22.76 -11.12 3.44
C TYR A 91 -21.73 -11.60 4.48
N PRO A 92 -22.03 -12.69 5.22
CA PRO A 92 -21.09 -13.28 6.15
C PRO A 92 -19.72 -13.58 5.51
N VAL A 93 -18.64 -13.41 6.28
CA VAL A 93 -17.25 -13.57 5.84
C VAL A 93 -16.97 -14.93 5.17
N THR A 94 -17.74 -15.97 5.50
CA THR A 94 -17.66 -17.31 4.90
C THR A 94 -18.01 -17.35 3.41
N CYS A 95 -18.66 -16.31 2.89
CA CYS A 95 -19.04 -16.21 1.48
C CYS A 95 -17.94 -15.59 0.60
N LEU A 96 -16.93 -14.96 1.20
CA LEU A 96 -15.90 -14.23 0.46
C LEU A 96 -15.04 -15.16 -0.40
N PRO A 97 -14.59 -14.68 -1.57
CA PRO A 97 -13.77 -15.48 -2.46
C PRO A 97 -12.41 -15.77 -1.83
N THR A 98 -11.83 -16.90 -2.20
CA THR A 98 -10.44 -17.24 -1.84
C THR A 98 -9.43 -16.28 -2.48
N TYR A 99 -9.78 -15.66 -3.60
CA TYR A 99 -8.92 -14.71 -4.31
C TYR A 99 -9.03 -13.31 -3.72
N PRO A 100 -7.91 -12.61 -3.48
CA PRO A 100 -7.91 -11.28 -2.90
C PRO A 100 -8.44 -10.25 -3.90
N PHE A 101 -9.23 -9.28 -3.41
CA PHE A 101 -9.70 -8.17 -4.22
C PHE A 101 -8.49 -7.33 -4.64
N GLN A 102 -8.41 -7.00 -5.93
CA GLN A 102 -7.37 -6.12 -6.43
C GLN A 102 -7.68 -4.66 -6.05
N PRO A 103 -6.69 -3.76 -6.00
CA PRO A 103 -6.95 -2.35 -5.73
C PRO A 103 -7.96 -1.71 -6.69
N SER A 104 -7.98 -2.10 -7.97
CA SER A 104 -9.00 -1.64 -8.92
C SER A 104 -10.40 -2.06 -8.50
N ASP A 105 -10.59 -3.33 -8.14
CA ASP A 105 -11.87 -3.86 -7.69
C ASP A 105 -12.32 -3.14 -6.41
N ILE A 106 -11.39 -2.87 -5.50
CA ILE A 106 -11.66 -2.13 -4.26
C ILE A 106 -12.11 -0.71 -4.57
N ALA A 107 -11.51 -0.06 -5.58
CA ALA A 107 -11.92 1.28 -5.98
C ALA A 107 -13.36 1.29 -6.53
N ASP A 108 -13.67 0.39 -7.45
CA ASP A 108 -15.00 0.32 -8.06
C ASP A 108 -16.08 -0.02 -7.01
N VAL A 109 -15.79 -0.93 -6.08
CA VAL A 109 -16.71 -1.29 -4.99
C VAL A 109 -16.83 -0.16 -3.96
N ALA A 110 -15.76 0.62 -3.72
CA ALA A 110 -15.83 1.79 -2.84
C ALA A 110 -16.71 2.90 -3.43
N GLU A 111 -16.71 3.10 -4.75
CA GLU A 111 -17.66 4.00 -5.42
C GLU A 111 -19.11 3.54 -5.22
N ALA A 112 -19.37 2.23 -5.42
CA ALA A 112 -20.68 1.66 -5.15
C ALA A 112 -21.08 1.80 -3.67
N ALA A 113 -20.14 1.60 -2.74
CA ALA A 113 -20.38 1.76 -1.31
C ALA A 113 -20.72 3.21 -0.93
N GLN A 114 -20.11 4.21 -1.56
CA GLN A 114 -20.50 5.61 -1.39
C GLN A 114 -21.89 5.88 -2.00
N LYS A 115 -22.12 5.40 -3.23
CA LYS A 115 -23.39 5.59 -3.94
C LYS A 115 -24.57 5.02 -3.17
N TYR A 116 -24.40 3.86 -2.56
CA TYR A 116 -25.45 3.17 -1.80
C TYR A 116 -25.44 3.47 -0.30
N ASP A 117 -24.63 4.43 0.16
CA ASP A 117 -24.43 4.75 1.58
C ASP A 117 -24.27 3.49 2.46
N ALA A 118 -23.19 2.74 2.16
CA ALA A 118 -22.86 1.45 2.77
C ALA A 118 -21.55 1.52 3.58
N PRO A 119 -21.52 2.17 4.76
CA PRO A 119 -20.29 2.38 5.54
C PRO A 119 -19.66 1.06 6.05
N SER A 120 -20.48 0.02 6.26
CA SER A 120 -20.00 -1.32 6.63
C SER A 120 -19.12 -1.92 5.53
N VAL A 121 -19.52 -1.78 4.27
CA VAL A 121 -18.74 -2.21 3.10
C VAL A 121 -17.44 -1.43 3.02
N THR A 122 -17.48 -0.10 3.15
CA THR A 122 -16.27 0.74 3.17
C THR A 122 -15.28 0.32 4.26
N THR A 123 -15.77 -0.02 5.45
CA THR A 123 -14.94 -0.51 6.56
C THR A 123 -14.24 -1.81 6.18
N TYR A 124 -14.96 -2.72 5.51
CA TYR A 124 -14.39 -3.98 5.03
C TYR A 124 -13.33 -3.78 3.95
N LEU A 125 -13.59 -2.91 2.97
CA LEU A 125 -12.64 -2.55 1.92
C LEU A 125 -11.33 -1.97 2.47
N ARG A 126 -11.39 -1.13 3.51
CA ARG A 126 -10.22 -0.59 4.21
C ARG A 126 -9.36 -1.68 4.88
N GLN A 127 -9.94 -2.80 5.27
CA GLN A 127 -9.18 -3.95 5.77
C GLN A 127 -8.53 -4.73 4.62
N ILE A 128 -9.26 -4.95 3.52
CA ILE A 128 -8.76 -5.70 2.36
C ILE A 128 -7.61 -4.95 1.66
N ILE A 129 -7.69 -3.62 1.54
CA ILE A 129 -6.63 -2.81 0.90
C ILE A 129 -5.30 -2.92 1.67
N LEU A 130 -5.36 -3.16 2.99
CA LEU A 130 -4.21 -3.41 3.85
C LEU A 130 -3.75 -4.88 3.89
N SER A 131 -4.37 -5.77 3.10
CA SER A 131 -3.92 -7.16 3.04
C SER A 131 -2.48 -7.28 2.55
N PRO A 132 -1.72 -8.30 2.99
CA PRO A 132 -0.34 -8.52 2.53
C PRO A 132 -0.21 -8.58 1.00
N HIS A 133 -1.20 -9.16 0.31
CA HIS A 133 -1.24 -9.21 -1.15
C HIS A 133 -1.17 -7.80 -1.77
N ASN A 134 -1.99 -6.88 -1.27
CA ASN A 134 -2.07 -5.52 -1.80
C ASN A 134 -0.85 -4.69 -1.37
N LEU A 135 -0.43 -4.79 -0.12
CA LEU A 135 0.71 -4.02 0.40
C LEU A 135 2.07 -4.48 -0.12
N GLN A 136 2.25 -5.75 -0.47
CA GLN A 136 3.55 -6.24 -0.94
C GLN A 136 3.72 -6.15 -2.45
N ASN A 137 2.65 -6.43 -3.20
CA ASN A 137 2.73 -6.56 -4.66
C ASN A 137 2.15 -5.36 -5.42
N LYS A 138 1.29 -4.58 -4.76
CA LYS A 138 0.48 -3.51 -5.37
C LYS A 138 0.40 -2.26 -4.50
N SER A 139 1.43 -2.00 -3.66
CA SER A 139 1.45 -0.91 -2.66
C SER A 139 1.13 0.46 -3.25
N VAL A 140 1.64 0.72 -4.44
CA VAL A 140 1.43 1.94 -5.22
C VAL A 140 -0.04 2.13 -5.62
N ALA A 141 -0.66 1.09 -6.19
CA ALA A 141 -2.07 1.11 -6.55
C ALA A 141 -2.95 1.20 -5.30
N ALA A 142 -2.58 0.48 -4.23
CA ALA A 142 -3.26 0.55 -2.95
C ALA A 142 -3.22 1.97 -2.36
N PHE A 143 -2.07 2.64 -2.41
CA PHE A 143 -1.93 4.03 -2.02
C PHE A 143 -2.85 4.96 -2.82
N ALA A 144 -2.89 4.80 -4.15
CA ALA A 144 -3.75 5.63 -5.00
C ALA A 144 -5.24 5.48 -4.66
N VAL A 145 -5.70 4.26 -4.36
CA VAL A 145 -7.07 4.01 -3.88
C VAL A 145 -7.30 4.68 -2.53
N CYS A 146 -6.41 4.47 -1.56
CA CYS A 146 -6.55 5.07 -0.24
C CYS A 146 -6.60 6.60 -0.31
N ASP A 147 -5.78 7.23 -1.15
CA ASP A 147 -5.82 8.68 -1.31
C ASP A 147 -7.11 9.17 -1.99
N ARG A 148 -7.54 8.49 -3.06
CA ARG A 148 -8.81 8.79 -3.77
C ARG A 148 -10.00 8.81 -2.82
N PHE A 149 -10.10 7.84 -1.90
CA PHE A 149 -11.19 7.74 -0.93
C PHE A 149 -10.88 8.38 0.43
N GLN A 150 -9.76 9.11 0.55
CA GLN A 150 -9.33 9.80 1.78
C GLN A 150 -9.17 8.89 3.01
N TRP A 151 -8.76 7.64 2.79
CA TRP A 151 -8.41 6.66 3.83
C TRP A 151 -6.99 6.92 4.32
N ARG A 152 -6.80 8.03 5.05
CA ARG A 152 -5.46 8.59 5.39
C ARG A 152 -4.55 7.61 6.14
N GLU A 153 -5.08 6.87 7.10
CA GLU A 153 -4.30 5.89 7.87
C GLU A 153 -3.82 4.74 7.00
N GLU A 154 -4.69 4.25 6.12
CA GLU A 154 -4.40 3.20 5.15
C GLU A 154 -3.44 3.70 4.07
N ALA A 155 -3.57 4.96 3.65
CA ALA A 155 -2.68 5.61 2.70
C ALA A 155 -1.26 5.70 3.26
N LYS A 156 -1.09 6.09 4.54
CA LYS A 156 0.23 6.11 5.20
C LYS A 156 0.87 4.73 5.20
N LYS A 157 0.12 3.68 5.54
CA LYS A 157 0.61 2.29 5.51
C LYS A 157 0.97 1.83 4.10
N ALA A 158 0.11 2.10 3.11
CA ALA A 158 0.39 1.74 1.72
C ALA A 158 1.62 2.48 1.19
N ALA A 159 1.75 3.78 1.46
CA ALA A 159 2.90 4.60 1.10
C ALA A 159 4.19 4.08 1.75
N PHE A 160 4.17 3.71 3.03
CA PHE A 160 5.33 3.09 3.69
C PHE A 160 5.79 1.82 2.97
N HIS A 161 4.85 0.98 2.52
CA HIS A 161 5.18 -0.21 1.74
C HIS A 161 5.78 0.08 0.36
N THR A 162 5.55 1.28 -0.20
CA THR A 162 6.19 1.68 -1.45
C THR A 162 7.69 1.95 -1.30
N LEU A 163 8.21 2.15 -0.08
CA LEU A 163 9.64 2.43 0.17
C LEU A 163 10.56 1.29 -0.30
N LYS A 164 10.04 0.06 -0.40
CA LYS A 164 10.75 -1.10 -0.97
C LYS A 164 10.97 -1.01 -2.47
N HIS A 165 10.19 -0.17 -3.14
CA HIS A 165 10.36 0.12 -4.56
C HIS A 165 11.25 1.34 -4.67
N ARG A 166 12.39 1.22 -5.38
CA ARG A 166 13.20 2.39 -5.71
C ARG A 166 12.40 3.31 -6.63
N LEU A 167 11.79 4.33 -6.05
CA LEU A 167 11.20 5.39 -6.83
C LEU A 167 12.32 6.25 -7.46
N PRO A 168 12.11 6.76 -8.67
CA PRO A 168 13.03 7.71 -9.27
C PRO A 168 13.09 8.96 -8.39
N THR A 169 14.26 9.20 -7.78
CA THR A 169 14.49 10.41 -6.99
C THR A 169 14.45 11.64 -7.88
N ALA A 170 13.93 12.75 -7.34
CA ALA A 170 13.82 14.04 -8.03
C ALA A 170 15.18 14.62 -8.50
N THR A 171 16.29 14.14 -7.96
CA THR A 171 17.67 14.59 -8.27
C THR A 171 18.37 13.74 -9.33
N GLY A 172 17.81 12.59 -9.72
CA GLY A 172 18.32 11.78 -10.82
C GLY A 172 17.48 12.01 -12.07
N LYS A 173 18.11 12.42 -13.18
CA LYS A 173 17.50 12.51 -14.52
C LYS A 173 16.44 11.41 -14.68
N ARG A 174 15.17 11.77 -14.95
CA ARG A 174 14.01 10.88 -15.15
C ARG A 174 14.50 9.57 -15.77
N THR A 175 14.76 8.56 -14.93
CA THR A 175 15.38 7.33 -15.41
C THR A 175 14.34 6.60 -16.24
N GLN A 176 14.76 5.85 -17.24
CA GLN A 176 13.89 5.01 -18.07
C GLN A 176 12.99 4.09 -17.21
N ARG A 177 13.43 3.75 -15.99
CA ARG A 177 12.65 3.06 -14.96
C ARG A 177 11.50 3.85 -14.34
N ALA A 178 11.61 5.18 -14.21
CA ALA A 178 10.50 6.07 -13.83
C ALA A 178 9.35 5.96 -14.83
N GLN A 179 9.71 6.07 -16.11
CA GLN A 179 8.78 6.00 -17.22
C GLN A 179 8.18 4.60 -17.33
N GLN A 180 8.99 3.56 -17.13
CA GLN A 180 8.51 2.18 -17.10
C GLN A 180 7.52 1.93 -15.93
N TRP A 181 7.79 2.47 -14.75
CA TRP A 181 6.86 2.44 -13.60
C TRP A 181 5.54 3.18 -13.90
N PHE A 182 5.59 4.34 -14.56
CA PHE A 182 4.40 5.07 -15.00
C PHE A 182 3.59 4.33 -16.08
N LEU A 183 4.26 3.60 -16.97
CA LEU A 183 3.63 2.81 -18.05
C LEU A 183 2.97 1.53 -17.52
N GLU A 184 3.57 0.87 -16.52
CA GLU A 184 3.06 -0.38 -15.95
C GLU A 184 1.93 -0.17 -14.92
N SER A 185 1.81 1.04 -14.35
CA SER A 185 0.91 1.30 -13.20
C SER A 185 -0.49 1.80 -13.56
N ASN A 186 -0.86 1.95 -14.84
CA ASN A 186 -2.13 2.54 -15.29
C ASN A 186 -2.44 3.88 -14.56
N ALA A 187 -1.81 4.97 -15.02
CA ALA A 187 -2.22 6.36 -14.81
C ALA A 187 -2.51 6.78 -13.36
N ILE A 188 -1.50 6.70 -12.48
CA ILE A 188 -1.56 7.47 -11.23
C ILE A 188 -1.45 8.96 -11.56
N PRO A 189 -2.34 9.81 -11.03
CA PRO A 189 -2.23 11.26 -11.14
C PRO A 189 -0.83 11.78 -10.79
N GLU A 190 -0.31 12.72 -11.58
CA GLU A 190 1.02 13.32 -11.35
C GLU A 190 1.18 13.86 -9.93
N ALA A 191 0.12 14.43 -9.36
CA ALA A 191 0.09 14.92 -7.98
C ALA A 191 0.43 13.82 -6.94
N LEU A 192 -0.11 12.60 -7.11
CA LEU A 192 0.16 11.48 -6.21
C LEU A 192 1.60 10.98 -6.33
N PHE A 193 2.16 11.02 -7.54
CA PHE A 193 3.57 10.70 -7.74
C PHE A 193 4.47 11.71 -7.01
N ILE A 194 4.21 13.01 -7.18
CA ILE A 194 4.96 14.07 -6.48
C ILE A 194 4.89 13.85 -4.97
N GLN A 195 3.69 13.60 -4.43
CA GLN A 195 3.49 13.34 -3.01
C GLN A 195 4.29 12.13 -2.52
N LEU A 196 4.26 11.00 -3.24
CA LEU A 196 5.05 9.82 -2.88
C LEU A 196 6.56 10.09 -2.96
N THR A 197 7.03 10.81 -3.97
CA THR A 197 8.48 11.13 -4.08
C THR A 197 8.97 12.05 -2.97
N ASP A 198 8.16 13.02 -2.57
CA ASP A 198 8.46 13.89 -1.43
C ASP A 198 8.47 13.08 -0.12
N TYR A 199 7.47 12.21 0.09
CA TYR A 199 7.45 11.28 1.22
C TYR A 199 8.69 10.38 1.26
N HIS A 200 9.09 9.79 0.12
CA HIS A 200 10.31 8.97 0.01
C HIS A 200 11.57 9.77 0.36
N SER A 201 11.68 11.01 -0.09
CA SER A 201 12.81 11.90 0.22
C SER A 201 12.90 12.21 1.72
N ARG A 202 11.76 12.48 2.36
CA ARG A 202 11.68 12.69 3.81
C ARG A 202 12.01 11.42 4.59
N CYS A 203 11.52 10.26 4.15
CA CYS A 203 11.91 8.95 4.67
C CYS A 203 13.41 8.70 4.56
N GLY A 204 14.02 8.98 3.40
CA GLY A 204 15.45 8.81 3.20
C GLY A 204 16.27 9.73 4.11
N THR A 205 15.82 10.97 4.30
CA THR A 205 16.44 11.92 5.25
C THR A 205 16.34 11.41 6.68
N ALA A 206 15.16 10.94 7.11
CA ALA A 206 14.94 10.39 8.45
C ALA A 206 15.83 9.16 8.70
N ALA A 207 15.85 8.20 7.77
CA ALA A 207 16.69 7.02 7.85
C ALA A 207 18.20 7.35 7.88
N SER A 208 18.64 8.30 7.05
CA SER A 208 20.02 8.80 7.04
C SER A 208 20.42 9.39 8.40
N ASN A 209 19.53 10.18 9.01
CA ASN A 209 19.81 10.84 10.29
C ASN A 209 20.03 9.84 11.45
N VAL A 210 19.44 8.64 11.40
CA VAL A 210 19.70 7.60 12.44
C VAL A 210 21.17 7.18 12.51
N GLY A 211 21.88 7.20 11.37
CA GLY A 211 23.32 6.92 11.30
C GLY A 211 24.21 8.15 11.56
N LYS A 212 23.72 9.36 11.25
CA LYS A 212 24.45 10.62 11.53
C LYS A 212 24.38 11.02 13.00
N GLU A 213 23.27 10.71 13.64
CA GLU A 213 23.01 11.04 15.03
C GLU A 213 23.01 9.76 15.87
N LEU A 214 24.21 9.30 16.22
CA LEU A 214 24.44 8.12 17.06
C LEU A 214 24.10 8.40 18.54
N ARG A 215 22.89 8.93 18.79
CA ARG A 215 22.33 9.23 20.13
C ARG A 215 22.14 7.98 20.97
N TRP A 216 22.16 6.82 20.33
CA TRP A 216 21.96 5.53 20.96
C TRP A 216 23.28 4.87 21.36
N ALA A 217 23.26 4.18 22.50
CA ALA A 217 24.47 3.58 23.07
C ALA A 217 25.03 2.48 22.15
N ILE A 218 26.10 2.82 21.44
CA ILE A 218 26.91 1.88 20.69
C ILE A 218 28.12 1.53 21.57
N SER A 219 28.17 0.32 22.10
CA SER A 219 29.33 -0.15 22.85
C SER A 219 29.98 -1.32 22.11
N PHE A 220 30.84 -1.00 21.13
CA PHE A 220 31.73 -2.02 20.59
C PHE A 220 32.60 -2.54 21.74
N PRO A 221 32.76 -3.86 21.94
CA PRO A 221 33.55 -4.41 23.03
C PRO A 221 35.03 -4.13 22.80
N THR A 222 35.50 -2.96 23.26
CA THR A 222 36.88 -2.48 23.11
C THR A 222 37.80 -2.90 24.25
N LYS A 223 37.30 -3.66 25.24
CA LYS A 223 37.98 -3.90 26.53
C LYS A 223 39.23 -4.78 26.47
N ARG A 224 39.75 -5.18 25.29
CA ARG A 224 41.00 -5.94 25.22
C ARG A 224 42.19 -5.00 24.94
N PRO A 225 43.25 -5.00 25.77
CA PRO A 225 44.44 -4.15 25.56
C PRO A 225 45.29 -4.50 24.33
N ARG A 226 44.79 -5.30 23.37
CA ARG A 226 45.52 -5.78 22.18
C ARG A 226 44.77 -5.54 20.86
N HIS A 227 43.85 -4.57 20.80
CA HIS A 227 43.31 -4.14 19.51
C HIS A 227 44.31 -3.21 18.83
N GLN A 228 44.92 -3.64 17.72
CA GLN A 228 45.83 -2.83 16.90
C GLN A 228 45.10 -2.07 15.76
N CYS A 229 43.77 -2.13 15.72
CA CYS A 229 42.99 -1.42 14.70
C CYS A 229 43.07 0.10 14.87
N GLU A 230 43.08 0.82 13.76
CA GLU A 230 42.90 2.26 13.73
C GLU A 230 41.54 2.65 14.34
N ARG A 231 41.54 3.75 15.10
CA ARG A 231 40.39 4.21 15.87
C ARG A 231 40.11 5.66 15.55
N VAL A 232 38.86 5.94 15.26
CA VAL A 232 38.38 7.27 14.94
C VAL A 232 37.43 7.77 16.01
N SER A 233 37.52 9.06 16.32
CA SER A 233 36.58 9.74 17.21
C SER A 233 35.47 10.35 16.37
N VAL A 234 34.28 9.75 16.39
CA VAL A 234 33.12 10.28 15.67
C VAL A 234 32.23 11.11 16.61
N PRO A 235 31.72 12.28 16.18
CA PRO A 235 30.74 13.04 16.95
C PRO A 235 29.47 12.21 17.18
N ARG A 236 28.82 12.35 18.34
CA ARG A 236 27.49 11.75 18.56
C ARG A 236 26.36 12.50 17.84
N TYR A 237 26.60 13.74 17.43
CA TYR A 237 25.60 14.62 16.83
C TYR A 237 26.16 15.28 15.56
N SER A 238 25.28 15.51 14.57
CA SER A 238 25.56 16.43 13.47
C SER A 238 25.36 17.88 13.94
N GLY A 239 26.46 18.64 14.09
CA GLY A 239 26.42 20.08 14.45
C GLY A 239 27.55 20.51 15.40
N PHE A 240 27.64 21.82 15.70
CA PHE A 240 28.69 22.43 16.51
C PHE A 240 28.60 22.15 18.03
N ASN A 241 27.60 21.39 18.50
CA ASN A 241 27.47 21.06 19.92
C ASN A 241 28.29 19.81 20.27
N THR A 242 29.32 20.02 21.08
CA THR A 242 30.32 19.03 21.57
C THR A 242 29.77 18.04 22.60
N GLY A 243 28.51 17.61 22.47
CA GLY A 243 27.89 16.66 23.40
C GLY A 243 28.43 15.23 23.24
N GLY A 244 29.70 15.02 23.55
CA GLY A 244 30.36 13.71 23.55
C GLY A 244 30.70 13.19 22.16
N SER A 245 31.92 12.68 22.02
CA SER A 245 32.32 11.81 20.92
C SER A 245 32.23 10.34 21.34
N ILE A 246 32.23 9.45 20.36
CA ILE A 246 32.41 8.03 20.57
C ILE A 246 33.62 7.56 19.76
N THR A 247 34.51 6.81 20.40
CA THR A 247 35.65 6.21 19.71
C THR A 247 35.29 4.83 19.20
N LEU A 248 35.35 4.64 17.89
CA LEU A 248 35.01 3.39 17.21
C LEU A 248 36.21 2.91 16.36
N PRO A 249 36.28 1.61 16.03
CA PRO A 249 37.13 1.16 14.93
C PRO A 249 36.76 1.87 13.62
N GLU A 250 37.74 2.22 12.79
CA GLU A 250 37.54 2.95 11.53
C GLU A 250 36.55 2.24 10.60
N TRP A 251 36.75 0.94 10.32
CA TRP A 251 35.84 0.13 9.49
C TRP A 251 34.37 0.23 9.90
N PHE A 252 34.10 0.39 11.20
CA PHE A 252 32.76 0.46 11.72
C PHE A 252 32.18 1.87 11.58
N ALA A 253 33.00 2.90 11.76
CA ALA A 253 32.60 4.27 11.47
C ALA A 253 32.28 4.44 9.98
N ASP A 254 33.09 3.85 9.09
CA ASP A 254 32.85 3.86 7.64
C ASP A 254 31.57 3.12 7.27
N PHE A 255 31.34 1.93 7.83
CA PHE A 255 30.09 1.20 7.62
C PHE A 255 28.85 2.05 7.96
N VAL A 256 28.87 2.72 9.13
CA VAL A 256 27.77 3.60 9.57
C VAL A 256 27.61 4.80 8.65
N LYS A 257 28.72 5.44 8.26
CA LYS A 257 28.70 6.59 7.36
C LYS A 257 28.14 6.21 5.98
N GLU A 258 28.66 5.16 5.36
CA GLU A 258 28.23 4.72 4.03
C GLU A 258 26.76 4.26 4.01
N THR A 259 26.33 3.50 5.03
CA THR A 259 24.91 3.10 5.14
C THR A 259 24.00 4.30 5.35
N SER A 260 24.40 5.26 6.18
CA SER A 260 23.68 6.52 6.37
C SER A 260 23.56 7.35 5.09
N GLU A 261 24.62 7.42 4.29
CA GLU A 261 24.62 8.14 3.01
C GLU A 261 23.71 7.44 1.98
N LEU A 262 23.72 6.11 1.94
CA LEU A 262 22.83 5.34 1.07
C LEU A 262 21.36 5.48 1.44
N PHE A 263 21.04 5.52 2.74
CA PHE A 263 19.67 5.78 3.19
C PHE A 263 19.08 7.08 2.67
N ALA A 264 19.91 8.11 2.41
CA ALA A 264 19.41 9.38 1.86
C ALA A 264 18.83 9.22 0.44
N GLY A 265 19.30 8.23 -0.33
CA GLY A 265 18.82 7.94 -1.69
C GLY A 265 17.94 6.69 -1.81
N ASP A 266 17.99 5.78 -0.83
CA ASP A 266 17.24 4.53 -0.80
C ASP A 266 16.71 4.27 0.62
N PRO A 267 15.44 4.57 0.94
CA PRO A 267 14.86 4.33 2.26
C PRO A 267 14.57 2.85 2.55
N ASP A 268 14.85 1.91 1.62
CA ASP A 268 14.65 0.48 1.86
C ASP A 268 15.70 -0.10 2.82
N VAL A 269 15.27 -0.32 4.07
CA VAL A 269 16.09 -0.89 5.14
C VAL A 269 16.63 -2.27 4.81
N GLN A 270 15.91 -3.10 4.05
CA GLN A 270 16.42 -4.41 3.65
C GLN A 270 17.51 -4.31 2.58
N SER A 271 17.28 -3.50 1.55
CA SER A 271 18.27 -3.22 0.50
C SER A 271 19.56 -2.63 1.07
N VAL A 272 19.46 -1.59 1.93
CA VAL A 272 20.64 -0.86 2.43
C VAL A 272 21.45 -1.66 3.44
N LEU A 273 20.81 -2.53 4.25
CA LEU A 273 21.46 -3.37 5.27
C LEU A 273 21.59 -4.84 4.86
N ALA A 274 21.69 -5.11 3.56
CA ALA A 274 21.80 -6.47 3.04
C ALA A 274 23.08 -7.21 3.51
N ASP A 275 22.99 -8.53 3.60
CA ASP A 275 24.04 -9.40 4.17
C ASP A 275 25.41 -9.23 3.51
N HIS A 276 25.47 -8.95 2.21
CA HIS A 276 26.74 -8.74 1.50
C HIS A 276 27.47 -7.50 2.02
N ARG A 277 26.78 -6.39 2.32
CA ARG A 277 27.41 -5.18 2.86
C ARG A 277 27.94 -5.39 4.26
N VAL A 278 27.20 -6.14 5.08
CA VAL A 278 27.68 -6.55 6.40
C VAL A 278 28.91 -7.43 6.24
N SER A 279 28.90 -8.37 5.29
CA SER A 279 30.03 -9.26 5.00
C SER A 279 31.27 -8.49 4.55
N ASP A 280 31.12 -7.50 3.67
CA ASP A 280 32.21 -6.64 3.21
C ASP A 280 32.84 -5.87 4.38
N ALA A 281 32.02 -5.29 5.25
CA ALA A 281 32.50 -4.63 6.46
C ALA A 281 33.23 -5.58 7.41
N LEU A 282 32.77 -6.83 7.52
CA LEU A 282 33.43 -7.87 8.33
C LEU A 282 34.76 -8.32 7.73
N LEU A 283 34.89 -8.35 6.40
CA LEU A 283 36.16 -8.63 5.72
C LEU A 283 37.19 -7.54 6.03
N ILE A 284 36.80 -6.26 5.94
CA ILE A 284 37.65 -5.12 6.30
C ILE A 284 38.04 -5.21 7.79
N ALA A 285 37.07 -5.42 8.68
CA ALA A 285 37.33 -5.60 10.12
C ALA A 285 38.32 -6.74 10.41
N GLY A 286 38.31 -7.80 9.60
CA GLY A 286 39.14 -8.98 9.74
C GLY A 286 40.54 -8.84 9.14
N ALA A 287 40.74 -7.93 8.18
CA ALA A 287 42.03 -7.70 7.52
C ALA A 287 43.05 -7.07 8.49
N ASP A 288 42.64 -6.02 9.20
CA ASP A 288 43.59 -5.14 9.92
C ASP A 288 43.72 -5.44 11.41
N CYS A 289 42.86 -6.29 11.98
CA CYS A 289 42.88 -6.55 13.43
C CYS A 289 42.28 -7.91 13.79
N SER A 290 43.10 -8.78 14.38
CA SER A 290 42.67 -10.11 14.87
C SER A 290 41.59 -10.03 15.95
N GLY A 291 41.62 -8.98 16.78
CA GLY A 291 40.56 -8.69 17.75
C GLY A 291 39.23 -8.39 17.08
N CYS A 292 39.22 -7.51 16.07
CA CYS A 292 38.01 -7.19 15.31
C CYS A 292 37.51 -8.39 14.52
N ARG A 293 38.40 -9.19 13.90
CA ARG A 293 38.04 -10.46 13.25
C ARG A 293 37.18 -11.37 14.13
N SER A 294 37.51 -11.45 15.42
CA SER A 294 36.79 -12.31 16.38
C SER A 294 35.51 -11.68 16.93
N ALA A 295 35.49 -10.36 17.17
CA ALA A 295 34.40 -9.68 17.85
C ALA A 295 33.35 -9.09 16.89
N ALA A 296 33.76 -8.65 15.70
CA ALA A 296 32.92 -7.93 14.75
C ALA A 296 31.71 -8.76 14.26
N PRO A 297 31.83 -10.06 13.90
CA PRO A 297 30.68 -10.83 13.43
C PRO A 297 29.55 -10.89 14.46
N VAL A 298 29.88 -11.26 15.70
CA VAL A 298 28.92 -11.35 16.81
C VAL A 298 28.33 -9.99 17.15
N PHE A 299 29.16 -8.94 17.14
CA PHE A 299 28.69 -7.59 17.40
C PHE A 299 27.73 -7.09 16.30
N MET A 300 28.11 -7.23 15.03
CA MET A 300 27.31 -6.76 13.89
C MET A 300 25.99 -7.52 13.81
N GLN A 301 26.04 -8.85 13.83
CA GLN A 301 24.87 -9.71 13.63
C GLN A 301 23.89 -9.66 14.81
N ASN A 302 24.39 -9.72 16.04
CA ASN A 302 23.53 -9.89 17.22
C ASN A 302 23.23 -8.59 17.97
N ASN A 303 23.98 -7.51 17.71
CA ASN A 303 23.83 -6.27 18.46
C ASN A 303 23.54 -5.08 17.54
N PHE A 304 24.45 -4.77 16.62
CA PHE A 304 24.38 -3.51 15.89
C PHE A 304 23.30 -3.51 14.80
N VAL A 305 23.35 -4.44 13.85
CA VAL A 305 22.43 -4.44 12.68
C VAL A 305 20.96 -4.55 13.11
N PRO A 306 20.54 -5.44 14.04
CA PRO A 306 19.15 -5.50 14.48
C PRO A 306 18.68 -4.19 15.13
N GLN A 307 19.54 -3.58 15.94
CA GLN A 307 19.25 -2.30 16.59
C GLN A 307 19.21 -1.14 15.59
N TYR A 308 20.10 -1.13 14.61
CA TYR A 308 20.14 -0.09 13.60
C TYR A 308 18.90 -0.18 12.71
N ARG A 309 18.56 -1.39 12.24
CA ARG A 309 17.31 -1.69 11.52
C ARG A 309 16.09 -1.18 12.27
N SER A 310 15.92 -1.60 13.53
CA SER A 310 14.76 -1.22 14.34
C SER A 310 14.65 0.30 14.54
N ARG A 311 15.78 1.00 14.70
CA ARG A 311 15.77 2.46 14.83
C ARG A 311 15.45 3.17 13.52
N VAL A 312 15.94 2.66 12.40
CA VAL A 312 15.57 3.19 11.08
C VAL A 312 14.09 2.97 10.80
N GLU A 313 13.56 1.75 11.03
CA GLU A 313 12.14 1.44 10.87
C GLU A 313 11.26 2.35 11.73
N LYS A 314 11.62 2.57 13.00
CA LYS A 314 10.92 3.52 13.88
C LYS A 314 10.97 4.96 13.36
N ALA A 315 12.14 5.41 12.89
CA ALA A 315 12.28 6.76 12.33
C ALA A 315 11.42 6.93 11.06
N LEU A 316 11.26 5.87 10.25
CA LEU A 316 10.41 5.88 9.07
C LEU A 316 8.92 5.92 9.43
N GLU A 317 8.48 5.24 10.49
CA GLU A 317 7.10 5.26 10.98
C GLU A 317 6.67 6.65 11.50
N GLU A 318 7.61 7.41 12.06
CA GLU A 318 7.42 8.79 12.55
C GLU A 318 7.30 9.82 11.41
N VAL A 319 7.65 9.45 10.17
CA VAL A 319 7.49 10.36 9.01
C VAL A 319 6.02 10.45 8.63
N GLU A 320 5.48 11.67 8.70
CA GLU A 320 4.12 11.93 8.24
C GLU A 320 4.01 11.93 6.72
N LEU A 321 2.95 11.32 6.19
CA LEU A 321 2.69 11.30 4.75
C LEU A 321 2.22 12.68 4.25
N TYR A 322 1.30 13.29 5.00
CA TYR A 322 0.68 14.58 4.68
C TYR A 322 1.32 15.68 5.53
N THR A 323 1.79 16.76 4.90
CA THR A 323 2.32 17.97 5.54
C THR A 323 1.29 19.10 5.52
#